data_AF-A0A139XFK9-F1
#
_entry.id   AF-A0A139XFK9-F1
#
_cell.length_a   1.000
_cell.length_b   1.000
_cell.length_c   1.000
_cell.angle_alpha   90.00
_cell.angle_beta   90.00
_cell.angle_gamma   90.00
#
_symmetry.space_group_name_H-M   'P 1'
#
loop_
_entity.id
_entity.type
_entity.pdbx_description
1 polymer ?
#
loop_
_entity_poly.entity_id
_entity_poly.type
_entity_poly.pdbx_seq_one_letter_code
_entity_poly.pdbx_strand_id
1 'polypeptide(L)'
;MWLLAEIYVKNIIDFEKKIMLTSQQRKKLQDALIGAFPERSLLEQLLDYELDKKLNLITQDSNLQTVVYQLIQRAQSEGWLIDLVRAARQKNPGNSQLRAIAQELFSLPNIPRRHHISNYDSLSNANFDGGCTDIEGIQSSSEHKYPRLVFVKIRLLNLNFQKEVQQFNLILDISFGEEEEKFQYKEQLGFVEREGYIRFGIKFGELCFQLTNGCMPTDLRKFPKIEQVFGLLSPTGTEEYPIWQFKVDDKKSSTLFGCLTNQELGIISLQNIPCVVEATFQINVNSNNLGVTAQEGVWNAKTSKKVKETKLRAFFKKVVEPKLKDYVSKVVLEYDSTSNS
;
A
#
# COMPACT_ATOMS: atom_id res chain seq x y z
N MET A 1 -24.52 25.27 2.09
CA MET A 1 -23.98 24.04 1.48
C MET A 1 -22.57 24.20 0.92
N TRP A 2 -22.24 25.27 0.19
CA TRP A 2 -20.90 25.42 -0.43
C TRP A 2 -19.75 25.87 0.50
N LEU A 3 -20.01 26.52 1.63
CA LEU A 3 -18.96 26.98 2.57
C LEU A 3 -18.44 25.91 3.56
N LEU A 4 -19.10 24.76 3.67
CA LEU A 4 -18.64 23.68 4.57
C LEU A 4 -17.61 22.77 3.89
N ALA A 5 -17.56 22.73 2.56
CA ALA A 5 -16.57 21.94 1.83
C ALA A 5 -15.14 22.48 2.02
N GLU A 6 -14.93 23.80 1.92
CA GLU A 6 -13.60 24.42 2.07
C GLU A 6 -13.02 24.28 3.49
N ILE A 7 -13.88 24.34 4.52
CA ILE A 7 -13.45 24.17 5.93
C ILE A 7 -13.11 22.69 6.23
N TYR A 8 -13.78 21.74 5.57
CA TYR A 8 -13.46 20.32 5.71
C TYR A 8 -12.16 19.94 4.98
N VAL A 9 -11.94 20.47 3.77
CA VAL A 9 -10.70 20.26 3.00
C VAL A 9 -9.48 20.82 3.75
N LYS A 10 -9.59 21.99 4.39
CA LYS A 10 -8.48 22.58 5.16
C LYS A 10 -8.08 21.79 6.42
N ASN A 11 -8.98 21.00 7.00
CA ASN A 11 -8.71 20.25 8.23
C ASN A 11 -8.39 18.75 7.99
N ILE A 12 -8.46 18.25 6.75
CA ILE A 12 -8.13 16.86 6.41
C ILE A 12 -6.64 16.69 6.02
N ILE A 13 -5.95 17.77 5.64
CA ILE A 13 -4.55 17.74 5.23
C ILE A 13 -3.59 17.54 6.43
N ASP A 14 -4.00 17.86 7.66
CA ASP A 14 -3.16 17.82 8.87
C ASP A 14 -3.16 16.48 9.65
N PHE A 15 -3.70 15.39 9.07
CA PHE A 15 -3.67 14.06 9.70
C PHE A 15 -3.01 12.97 8.84
N GLU A 16 -2.15 13.35 7.90
CA GLU A 16 -1.22 12.38 7.30
C GLU A 16 -0.27 11.82 8.36
N LYS A 17 -0.10 10.50 8.29
CA LYS A 17 0.60 9.63 9.24
C LYS A 17 2.04 10.08 9.47
N LYS A 18 2.27 10.94 10.47
CA LYS A 18 3.60 11.50 10.82
C LYS A 18 4.62 10.40 11.12
N ILE A 19 5.44 10.04 10.12
CA ILE A 19 6.45 9.00 10.23
C ILE A 19 7.58 9.49 11.15
N MET A 20 7.59 8.97 12.38
CA MET A 20 8.59 9.33 13.37
C MET A 20 9.86 8.51 13.17
N LEU A 21 10.88 9.15 12.57
CA LEU A 21 12.22 8.55 12.46
C LEU A 21 12.85 8.33 13.83
N THR A 22 13.31 7.10 14.07
CA THR A 22 14.27 6.83 15.16
C THR A 22 15.57 7.60 14.92
N SER A 23 16.36 7.83 15.98
CA SER A 23 17.66 8.51 15.87
C SER A 23 18.61 7.82 14.89
N GLN A 24 18.55 6.48 14.82
CA GLN A 24 19.36 5.70 13.87
C GLN A 24 18.89 5.87 12.42
N GLN A 25 17.58 5.83 12.17
CA GLN A 25 17.01 6.07 10.83
C GLN A 25 17.28 7.49 10.34
N ARG A 26 17.17 8.48 11.23
CA ARG A 26 17.52 9.88 10.93
C ARG A 26 18.97 10.03 10.52
N LYS A 27 19.91 9.39 11.24
CA LYS A 27 21.32 9.38 10.88
C LYS A 27 21.56 8.69 9.53
N LYS A 28 21.00 7.48 9.32
CA LYS A 28 21.09 6.78 8.02
C LYS A 28 20.59 7.62 6.85
N LEU A 29 19.47 8.32 7.03
CA LEU A 29 18.91 9.20 6.01
C LEU A 29 19.79 10.43 5.76
N GLN A 30 20.34 11.03 6.82
CA GLN A 30 21.28 12.14 6.72
C GLN A 30 22.55 11.72 5.95
N ASP A 31 23.18 10.60 6.34
CA ASP A 31 24.36 10.05 5.68
C ASP A 31 24.07 9.72 4.20
N ALA A 32 22.91 9.13 3.90
CA ALA A 32 22.49 8.80 2.54
C ALA A 32 22.21 10.04 1.67
N LEU A 33 21.59 11.08 2.22
CA LEU A 33 21.34 12.34 1.50
C LEU A 33 22.64 13.11 1.25
N ILE A 34 23.57 13.15 2.21
CA ILE A 34 24.90 13.75 2.02
C ILE A 34 25.69 12.98 0.94
N GLY A 35 25.64 11.64 0.97
CA GLY A 35 26.32 10.80 -0.03
C GLY A 35 25.70 10.86 -1.44
N ALA A 36 24.43 11.25 -1.56
CA ALA A 36 23.73 11.42 -2.84
C ALA A 36 23.78 12.87 -3.37
N PHE A 37 23.88 13.85 -2.48
CA PHE A 37 23.89 15.27 -2.78
C PHE A 37 25.07 15.94 -2.03
N PRO A 38 26.32 15.70 -2.47
CA PRO A 38 27.52 16.22 -1.79
C PRO A 38 27.67 17.74 -1.90
N GLU A 39 26.86 18.40 -2.73
CA GLU A 39 26.80 19.86 -2.85
C GLU A 39 25.41 20.39 -2.47
N ARG A 40 25.37 21.54 -1.79
CA ARG A 40 24.12 22.23 -1.42
C ARG A 40 23.27 22.57 -2.66
N SER A 41 23.92 22.97 -3.76
CA SER A 41 23.31 23.28 -5.07
C SER A 41 22.42 22.14 -5.59
N LEU A 42 22.92 20.90 -5.52
CA LEU A 42 22.20 19.71 -5.99
C LEU A 42 21.00 19.38 -5.08
N LEU A 43 21.13 19.60 -3.77
CA LEU A 43 20.03 19.46 -2.83
C LEU A 43 18.97 20.55 -3.01
N GLU A 44 19.36 21.77 -3.35
CA GLU A 44 18.46 22.87 -3.67
C GLU A 44 17.68 22.61 -4.97
N GLN A 45 18.35 22.13 -6.03
CA GLN A 45 17.70 21.70 -7.27
C GLN A 45 16.72 20.54 -7.06
N LEU A 46 17.05 19.56 -6.22
CA LEU A 46 16.15 18.47 -5.86
C LEU A 46 14.85 19.00 -5.24
N LEU A 47 14.97 19.89 -4.26
CA LEU A 47 13.81 20.43 -3.55
C LEU A 47 12.98 21.34 -4.45
N ASP A 48 13.63 22.13 -5.31
CA ASP A 48 12.93 23.06 -6.19
C ASP A 48 12.16 22.32 -7.29
N TYR A 49 12.84 21.43 -8.04
CA TYR A 49 12.27 20.80 -9.22
C TYR A 49 11.36 19.61 -8.92
N GLU A 50 11.63 18.83 -7.87
CA GLU A 50 10.88 17.60 -7.59
C GLU A 50 9.84 17.77 -6.45
N LEU A 51 9.93 18.84 -5.64
CA LEU A 51 9.11 19.02 -4.44
C LEU A 51 8.51 20.43 -4.26
N ASP A 52 8.75 21.37 -5.19
CA ASP A 52 8.32 22.78 -5.13
C ASP A 52 8.70 23.47 -3.78
N LYS A 53 9.96 23.32 -3.38
CA LYS A 53 10.49 23.82 -2.10
C LYS A 53 11.83 24.51 -2.28
N LYS A 54 11.93 25.77 -1.82
CA LYS A 54 13.20 26.50 -1.80
C LYS A 54 14.00 26.16 -0.54
N LEU A 55 15.23 25.64 -0.68
CA LEU A 55 16.09 25.27 0.45
C LEU A 55 16.34 26.43 1.42
N ASN A 56 16.49 27.65 0.90
CA ASN A 56 16.75 28.85 1.71
C ASN A 56 15.57 29.29 2.59
N LEU A 57 14.35 28.80 2.32
CA LEU A 57 13.18 28.97 3.22
C LEU A 57 13.14 27.93 4.33
N ILE A 58 13.90 26.83 4.20
CA ILE A 58 14.01 25.76 5.19
C ILE A 58 15.22 25.99 6.11
N THR A 59 16.35 26.45 5.54
CA THR A 59 17.58 26.70 6.29
C THR A 59 18.50 27.73 5.62
N GLN A 60 19.01 28.65 6.45
CA GLN A 60 20.03 29.64 6.09
C GLN A 60 21.47 29.17 6.44
N ASP A 61 21.62 27.99 7.05
CA ASP A 61 22.95 27.43 7.38
C ASP A 61 23.70 27.07 6.09
N SER A 62 25.03 27.19 6.09
CA SER A 62 25.90 26.85 4.95
C SER A 62 26.53 25.46 5.07
N ASN A 63 26.54 24.85 6.27
CA ASN A 63 27.12 23.53 6.49
C ASN A 63 26.16 22.42 6.01
N LEU A 64 26.56 21.65 5.00
CA LEU A 64 25.74 20.60 4.40
C LEU A 64 25.18 19.59 5.42
N GLN A 65 25.94 19.23 6.46
CA GLN A 65 25.47 18.28 7.48
C GLN A 65 24.31 18.87 8.29
N THR A 66 24.44 20.13 8.73
CA THR A 66 23.39 20.85 9.46
C THR A 66 22.17 21.11 8.58
N VAL A 67 22.40 21.47 7.32
CA VAL A 67 21.38 21.71 6.29
C VAL A 67 20.53 20.46 6.06
N VAL A 68 21.16 19.31 5.81
CA VAL A 68 20.44 18.03 5.62
C VAL A 68 19.71 17.61 6.91
N TYR A 69 20.30 17.83 8.08
CA TYR A 69 19.64 17.53 9.36
C TYR A 69 18.37 18.37 9.57
N GLN A 70 18.45 19.69 9.36
CA GLN A 70 17.31 20.60 9.46
C GLN A 70 16.25 20.30 8.39
N LEU A 71 16.68 19.94 7.17
CA LEU A 71 15.79 19.51 6.09
C LEU A 71 14.96 18.28 6.48
N ILE A 72 15.60 17.23 7.03
CA ILE A 72 14.92 16.03 7.51
C ILE A 72 13.94 16.37 8.65
N GLN A 73 14.35 17.23 9.60
CA GLN A 73 13.45 17.68 10.66
C GLN A 73 12.21 18.41 10.10
N ARG A 74 12.41 19.32 9.13
CA ARG A 74 11.32 20.08 8.51
C ARG A 74 10.36 19.15 7.77
N ALA A 75 10.89 18.26 6.93
CA ALA A 75 10.12 17.27 6.18
C ALA A 75 9.33 16.32 7.09
N GLN A 76 9.92 15.91 8.22
CA GLN A 76 9.23 15.10 9.23
C GLN A 76 8.18 15.91 10.01
N SER A 77 8.36 17.22 10.18
CA SER A 77 7.39 18.10 10.86
C SER A 77 6.17 18.42 10.01
N GLU A 78 6.34 18.54 8.69
CA GLU A 78 5.37 18.96 7.68
C GLU A 78 4.86 17.80 6.78
N GLY A 79 5.10 16.54 7.17
CA GLY A 79 4.55 15.35 6.50
C GLY A 79 5.33 14.82 5.27
N TRP A 80 5.94 15.69 4.47
CA TRP A 80 6.55 15.37 3.16
C TRP A 80 7.89 14.60 3.19
N LEU A 81 8.28 14.04 4.34
CA LEU A 81 9.49 13.22 4.50
C LEU A 81 9.60 12.06 3.50
N ILE A 82 8.46 11.45 3.16
CA ILE A 82 8.39 10.31 2.24
C ILE A 82 8.66 10.76 0.79
N ASP A 83 8.20 11.94 0.42
CA ASP A 83 8.42 12.51 -0.90
C ASP A 83 9.87 12.97 -1.07
N LEU A 84 10.50 13.52 -0.01
CA LEU A 84 11.95 13.75 0.06
C LEU A 84 12.76 12.48 -0.24
N VAL A 85 12.42 11.36 0.41
CA VAL A 85 13.12 10.07 0.17
C VAL A 85 12.85 9.55 -1.24
N ARG A 86 11.64 9.73 -1.78
CA ARG A 86 11.26 9.27 -3.12
C ARG A 86 12.00 10.06 -4.21
N ALA A 87 11.94 11.39 -4.16
CA ALA A 87 12.63 12.29 -5.07
C ALA A 87 14.15 12.07 -5.03
N ALA A 88 14.74 12.00 -3.83
CA ALA A 88 16.16 11.72 -3.64
C ALA A 88 16.59 10.41 -4.34
N ARG A 89 15.79 9.34 -4.19
CA ARG A 89 16.04 8.04 -4.83
C ARG A 89 15.81 8.06 -6.35
N GLN A 90 14.85 8.85 -6.84
CA GLN A 90 14.62 9.02 -8.29
C GLN A 90 15.79 9.74 -8.95
N LYS A 91 16.36 10.77 -8.31
CA LYS A 91 17.52 11.50 -8.86
C LYS A 91 18.85 10.76 -8.69
N ASN A 92 18.99 9.94 -7.65
CA ASN A 92 20.17 9.13 -7.38
C ASN A 92 19.84 7.62 -7.26
N PRO A 93 19.37 6.95 -8.33
CA PRO A 93 18.90 5.56 -8.27
C PRO A 93 20.02 4.54 -7.96
N GLY A 94 21.27 4.90 -8.27
CA GLY A 94 22.46 4.11 -7.95
C GLY A 94 22.92 4.20 -6.49
N ASN A 95 22.44 5.17 -5.69
CA ASN A 95 22.87 5.31 -4.31
C ASN A 95 22.25 4.20 -3.42
N SER A 96 23.09 3.26 -2.99
CA SER A 96 22.68 2.09 -2.19
C SER A 96 22.20 2.46 -0.78
N GLN A 97 22.72 3.55 -0.19
CA GLN A 97 22.30 4.03 1.13
C GLN A 97 20.88 4.61 1.09
N LEU A 98 20.56 5.41 0.05
CA LEU A 98 19.21 5.89 -0.21
C LEU A 98 18.25 4.74 -0.47
N ARG A 99 18.68 3.71 -1.21
CA ARG A 99 17.87 2.50 -1.45
C ARG A 99 17.58 1.74 -0.14
N ALA A 100 18.59 1.56 0.71
CA ALA A 100 18.46 0.85 1.98
C ALA A 100 17.57 1.61 2.98
N ILE A 101 17.74 2.92 3.14
CA ILE A 101 16.87 3.71 4.03
C ILE A 101 15.46 3.86 3.45
N ALA A 102 15.30 3.97 2.12
CA ALA A 102 13.98 3.90 1.49
C ALA A 102 13.29 2.56 1.79
N GLN A 103 13.98 1.43 1.66
CA GLN A 103 13.44 0.12 2.05
C GLN A 103 13.07 0.09 3.53
N GLU A 104 13.92 0.59 4.43
CA GLU A 104 13.61 0.62 5.86
C GLU A 104 12.41 1.53 6.21
N LEU A 105 12.23 2.66 5.52
CA LEU A 105 11.13 3.59 5.78
C LEU A 105 9.81 3.19 5.10
N PHE A 106 9.87 2.50 3.97
CA PHE A 106 8.70 1.95 3.28
C PHE A 106 8.29 0.57 3.81
N SER A 107 9.17 -0.12 4.55
CA SER A 107 8.92 -1.41 5.20
C SER A 107 8.82 -1.31 6.73
N LEU A 108 7.74 -0.69 7.24
CA LEU A 108 7.39 -0.73 8.67
C LEU A 108 5.90 -1.06 8.87
N PRO A 109 5.59 -1.88 9.88
CA PRO A 109 5.34 -1.30 11.20
C PRO A 109 6.49 -1.52 12.20
N ASN A 110 6.82 -0.46 12.94
CA ASN A 110 7.75 -0.49 14.07
C ASN A 110 7.11 -1.22 15.27
N ILE A 111 7.57 -2.43 15.58
CA ILE A 111 7.45 -3.04 16.91
C ILE A 111 8.88 -3.18 17.46
N PRO A 112 9.16 -2.74 18.70
CA PRO A 112 10.51 -2.79 19.25
C PRO A 112 11.00 -4.23 19.43
N ARG A 113 12.02 -4.63 18.66
CA ARG A 113 12.68 -5.94 18.79
C ARG A 113 13.47 -5.99 20.11
N ARG A 114 13.23 -7.03 20.92
CA ARG A 114 14.23 -7.52 21.90
C ARG A 114 15.03 -8.69 21.29
N HIS A 115 16.25 -8.85 21.79
CA HIS A 115 17.43 -9.48 21.17
C HIS A 115 17.41 -11.00 20.89
N HIS A 116 18.30 -11.41 19.94
CA HIS A 116 18.97 -12.73 19.78
C HIS A 116 18.07 -13.93 19.39
N ILE A 117 18.43 -14.96 18.60
CA ILE A 117 19.65 -15.48 17.90
C ILE A 117 19.14 -16.35 16.70
N SER A 118 19.82 -16.66 15.58
CA SER A 118 20.91 -16.04 14.78
C SER A 118 20.94 -16.73 13.38
N ASN A 119 22.01 -16.55 12.58
CA ASN A 119 22.48 -17.36 11.43
C ASN A 119 21.47 -17.80 10.34
N TYR A 120 21.54 -17.16 9.17
CA TYR A 120 21.87 -17.85 7.91
C TYR A 120 22.63 -16.89 6.99
N ASP A 121 23.84 -17.29 6.60
CA ASP A 121 24.71 -16.56 5.68
C ASP A 121 24.49 -17.01 4.23
N SER A 122 24.87 -16.13 3.30
CA SER A 122 25.24 -16.42 1.90
C SER A 122 24.17 -16.93 0.91
N LEU A 123 23.91 -16.09 -0.11
CA LEU A 123 23.89 -16.38 -1.56
C LEU A 123 23.27 -15.14 -2.26
N SER A 124 24.00 -14.03 -2.40
CA SER A 124 24.92 -13.73 -3.51
C SER A 124 24.31 -13.79 -4.93
N ASN A 125 24.14 -12.59 -5.50
CA ASN A 125 24.38 -12.22 -6.90
C ASN A 125 23.77 -13.07 -8.04
N ALA A 126 22.80 -12.47 -8.74
CA ALA A 126 22.71 -12.55 -10.19
C ALA A 126 22.39 -11.15 -10.75
N ASN A 127 23.25 -10.64 -11.62
CA ASN A 127 22.95 -9.42 -12.38
C ASN A 127 21.87 -9.74 -13.42
N PHE A 128 20.89 -8.86 -13.58
CA PHE A 128 20.10 -8.82 -14.80
C PHE A 128 20.06 -7.37 -15.30
N ASP A 129 20.86 -7.13 -16.33
CA ASP A 129 20.87 -5.91 -17.11
C ASP A 129 19.93 -6.11 -18.31
N GLY A 130 19.15 -5.11 -18.65
CA GLY A 130 18.01 -5.28 -19.57
C GLY A 130 16.95 -4.22 -19.38
N GLY A 131 17.21 -3.03 -19.93
CA GLY A 131 16.24 -1.95 -19.94
C GLY A 131 14.99 -2.30 -20.75
N CYS A 132 13.84 -1.87 -20.27
CA CYS A 132 12.62 -1.78 -21.04
C CYS A 132 12.05 -0.37 -20.82
N THR A 133 11.77 0.35 -21.91
CA THR A 133 11.28 1.72 -21.87
C THR A 133 9.83 1.75 -21.40
N ASP A 134 9.53 2.54 -20.37
CA ASP A 134 8.17 2.78 -19.92
C ASP A 134 7.36 3.45 -21.04
N ILE A 135 6.26 2.82 -21.47
CA ILE A 135 5.27 3.47 -22.34
C ILE A 135 4.41 4.38 -21.45
N GLU A 136 4.64 5.69 -21.56
CA GLU A 136 3.81 6.71 -20.92
C GLU A 136 2.43 6.74 -21.59
N GLY A 137 1.41 6.17 -20.92
CA GLY A 137 0.10 5.98 -21.54
C GLY A 137 -1.12 5.93 -20.61
N ILE A 138 -1.00 6.32 -19.33
CA ILE A 138 -2.17 6.44 -18.44
C ILE A 138 -2.11 7.76 -17.66
N GLN A 139 -2.98 8.70 -18.02
CA GLN A 139 -3.21 9.92 -17.26
C GLN A 139 -3.79 9.60 -15.88
N SER A 140 -2.94 9.64 -14.85
CA SER A 140 -3.34 9.55 -13.46
C SER A 140 -4.09 10.84 -13.04
N SER A 141 -5.40 10.90 -13.30
CA SER A 141 -6.25 11.94 -12.73
C SER A 141 -6.17 11.90 -11.20
N SER A 142 -5.65 12.99 -10.63
CA SER A 142 -5.32 13.09 -9.22
C SER A 142 -6.55 13.44 -8.38
N GLU A 143 -7.32 12.43 -7.96
CA GLU A 143 -8.19 12.48 -6.77
C GLU A 143 -8.72 11.06 -6.48
N HIS A 144 -8.87 10.67 -5.19
CA HIS A 144 -9.20 9.31 -4.73
C HIS A 144 -8.05 8.28 -4.87
N LYS A 145 -6.89 8.60 -4.28
CA LYS A 145 -5.70 7.73 -4.30
C LYS A 145 -5.80 6.60 -3.27
N TYR A 146 -6.37 5.49 -3.76
CA TYR A 146 -6.46 4.15 -3.16
C TYR A 146 -7.64 3.90 -2.20
N PRO A 147 -8.36 2.79 -2.40
CA PRO A 147 -9.26 2.24 -1.40
C PRO A 147 -8.48 1.83 -0.16
N ARG A 148 -8.94 2.28 1.01
CA ARG A 148 -8.15 2.26 2.24
C ARG A 148 -8.05 0.88 2.91
N LEU A 149 -8.95 -0.06 2.58
CA LEU A 149 -8.96 -1.41 3.16
C LEU A 149 -8.18 -2.42 2.30
N VAL A 150 -8.38 -2.39 0.97
CA VAL A 150 -7.55 -3.13 -0.01
C VAL A 150 -7.28 -2.30 -1.25
N PHE A 151 -6.01 -2.14 -1.59
CA PHE A 151 -5.59 -1.65 -2.89
C PHE A 151 -4.89 -2.74 -3.70
N VAL A 152 -5.25 -2.85 -4.97
CA VAL A 152 -4.73 -3.77 -5.98
C VAL A 152 -4.27 -2.93 -7.16
N LYS A 153 -3.10 -3.25 -7.69
CA LYS A 153 -2.60 -2.85 -9.00
C LYS A 153 -2.02 -4.09 -9.67
N ILE A 154 -2.33 -4.24 -10.95
CA ILE A 154 -1.79 -5.33 -11.78
C ILE A 154 -1.04 -4.76 -12.97
N ARG A 155 -0.10 -5.54 -13.51
CA ARG A 155 0.67 -5.25 -14.73
C ARG A 155 0.85 -6.54 -15.51
N LEU A 156 0.88 -6.44 -16.83
CA LEU A 156 1.21 -7.55 -17.74
C LEU A 156 2.61 -7.31 -18.32
N LEU A 157 3.51 -8.28 -18.19
CA LEU A 157 4.82 -8.25 -18.84
C LEU A 157 4.85 -9.28 -19.97
N ASN A 158 4.98 -8.84 -21.22
CA ASN A 158 5.07 -9.75 -22.36
C ASN A 158 6.33 -10.64 -22.24
N LEU A 159 6.16 -11.95 -22.46
CA LEU A 159 7.22 -12.94 -22.41
C LEU A 159 7.74 -13.34 -23.80
N ASN A 160 6.99 -13.05 -24.88
CA ASN A 160 7.28 -13.55 -26.22
C ASN A 160 7.53 -12.41 -27.23
N PHE A 161 8.76 -12.36 -27.75
CA PHE A 161 9.16 -11.47 -28.85
C PHE A 161 9.09 -12.13 -30.25
N GLN A 162 8.91 -13.46 -30.35
CA GLN A 162 9.15 -14.20 -31.61
C GLN A 162 8.25 -15.44 -31.86
N LYS A 163 7.04 -15.56 -31.28
CA LYS A 163 6.16 -16.74 -31.50
C LYS A 163 4.67 -16.40 -31.65
N GLU A 164 3.96 -17.32 -32.31
CA GLU A 164 2.53 -17.25 -32.66
C GLU A 164 1.56 -17.15 -31.47
N VAL A 165 1.98 -17.54 -30.27
CA VAL A 165 1.18 -17.44 -29.04
C VAL A 165 1.72 -16.32 -28.17
N GLN A 166 0.91 -15.29 -27.93
CA GLN A 166 1.25 -14.21 -27.00
C GLN A 166 1.02 -14.65 -25.55
N GLN A 167 2.03 -14.45 -24.70
CA GLN A 167 2.00 -14.84 -23.30
C GLN A 167 2.53 -13.71 -22.40
N PHE A 168 1.89 -13.52 -21.25
CA PHE A 168 2.22 -12.43 -20.33
C PHE A 168 2.38 -12.96 -18.90
N ASN A 169 3.41 -12.48 -18.20
CA ASN A 169 3.52 -12.65 -16.75
C ASN A 169 2.63 -11.62 -16.05
N LEU A 170 1.70 -12.09 -15.23
CA LEU A 170 0.83 -11.25 -14.42
C LEU A 170 1.55 -10.85 -13.14
N ILE A 171 1.82 -9.55 -13.00
CA ILE A 171 2.48 -8.96 -11.82
C ILE A 171 1.44 -8.27 -10.95
N LEU A 172 1.46 -8.58 -9.66
CA LEU A 172 0.60 -8.00 -8.63
C LEU A 172 1.38 -7.07 -7.69
N ASP A 173 0.82 -5.89 -7.49
CA ASP A 173 1.08 -5.01 -6.34
C ASP A 173 -0.22 -4.95 -5.52
N ILE A 174 -0.23 -5.43 -4.27
CA ILE A 174 -1.41 -5.43 -3.39
C ILE A 174 -1.07 -4.89 -1.99
N SER A 175 -1.96 -4.12 -1.38
CA SER A 175 -1.84 -3.67 0.01
C SER A 175 -3.14 -3.81 0.79
N PHE A 176 -2.98 -4.03 2.09
CA PHE A 176 -4.05 -4.23 3.07
C PHE A 176 -3.92 -3.19 4.19
N GLY A 177 -5.03 -2.53 4.49
CA GLY A 177 -5.13 -1.49 5.49
C GLY A 177 -6.24 -1.77 6.52
N GLU A 178 -6.62 -0.70 7.21
CA GLU A 178 -7.73 -0.67 8.15
C GLU A 178 -8.63 0.52 7.81
N GLU A 179 -9.94 0.35 7.97
CA GLU A 179 -10.90 1.45 7.85
C GLU A 179 -11.54 1.84 9.17
N GLU A 180 -11.81 3.14 9.32
CA GLU A 180 -12.47 3.72 10.48
C GLU A 180 -13.83 4.32 10.10
N GLU A 181 -14.89 3.75 10.68
CA GLU A 181 -16.26 4.23 10.53
C GLU A 181 -16.72 4.87 11.83
N LYS A 182 -17.11 6.14 11.75
CA LYS A 182 -17.58 6.94 12.88
C LYS A 182 -19.10 6.97 12.96
N PHE A 183 -19.63 7.08 14.17
CA PHE A 183 -21.06 7.15 14.44
C PHE A 183 -21.35 8.01 15.66
N GLN A 184 -22.52 8.63 15.70
CA GLN A 184 -22.97 9.42 16.85
C GLN A 184 -23.82 8.56 17.80
N TYR A 185 -23.66 8.74 19.10
CA TYR A 185 -24.46 8.07 20.12
C TYR A 185 -24.75 8.99 21.32
N LYS A 186 -25.79 8.65 22.10
CA LYS A 186 -26.17 9.36 23.32
C LYS A 186 -25.83 8.53 24.55
N GLU A 187 -25.19 9.14 25.54
CA GLU A 187 -24.99 8.48 26.84
C GLU A 187 -26.30 8.37 27.63
N GLN A 188 -26.34 7.46 28.61
CA GLN A 188 -27.57 7.14 29.36
C GLN A 188 -28.17 8.30 30.18
N LEU A 189 -27.47 9.43 30.30
CA LEU A 189 -27.97 10.69 30.89
C LEU A 189 -28.45 11.73 29.85
N GLY A 190 -28.64 11.36 28.59
CA GLY A 190 -29.57 12.03 27.66
C GLY A 190 -29.16 13.37 27.02
N PHE A 191 -28.21 14.10 27.59
CA PHE A 191 -27.90 15.49 27.17
C PHE A 191 -26.58 15.71 26.43
N VAL A 192 -25.77 14.66 26.24
CA VAL A 192 -24.49 14.75 25.50
C VAL A 192 -24.50 13.74 24.35
N GLU A 193 -24.45 14.27 23.12
CA GLU A 193 -24.10 13.50 21.93
C GLU A 193 -22.58 13.34 21.89
N ARG A 194 -22.12 12.11 21.66
CA ARG A 194 -20.70 11.76 21.53
C ARG A 194 -20.45 11.05 20.21
N GLU A 195 -19.30 11.34 19.62
CA GLU A 195 -18.75 10.57 18.52
C GLU A 195 -18.11 9.28 19.08
N GLY A 196 -18.43 8.15 18.46
CA GLY A 196 -17.73 6.88 18.62
C GLY A 196 -17.20 6.41 17.26
N TYR A 197 -16.33 5.42 17.27
CA TYR A 197 -15.78 4.83 16.04
C TYR A 197 -15.57 3.32 16.17
N ILE A 198 -15.58 2.63 15.03
CA ILE A 198 -15.06 1.27 14.90
C ILE A 198 -14.00 1.30 13.80
N ARG A 199 -12.79 0.87 14.15
CA ARG A 199 -11.73 0.61 13.20
C ARG A 199 -11.63 -0.89 12.93
N PHE A 200 -11.56 -1.28 11.66
CA PHE A 200 -11.58 -2.67 11.25
C PHE A 200 -10.66 -2.96 10.07
N GLY A 201 -10.11 -4.17 10.02
CA GLY A 201 -9.32 -4.71 8.91
C GLY A 201 -9.87 -6.05 8.45
N ILE A 202 -9.25 -6.62 7.41
CA ILE A 202 -9.65 -7.92 6.85
C ILE A 202 -8.94 -9.05 7.58
N LYS A 203 -9.60 -10.19 7.79
CA LYS A 203 -9.00 -11.47 8.21
C LYS A 203 -8.91 -12.46 7.07
N PHE A 204 -9.89 -12.43 6.17
CA PHE A 204 -10.00 -13.33 5.03
C PHE A 204 -10.67 -12.62 3.86
N GLY A 205 -10.13 -12.82 2.66
CA GLY A 205 -10.73 -12.40 1.39
C GLY A 205 -10.00 -13.06 0.22
N GLU A 206 -10.54 -12.90 -0.98
CA GLU A 206 -10.10 -13.63 -2.17
C GLU A 206 -9.80 -12.64 -3.30
N LEU A 207 -8.59 -12.68 -3.85
CA LEU A 207 -8.26 -11.97 -5.08
C LEU A 207 -8.70 -12.83 -6.26
N CYS A 208 -9.82 -12.47 -6.87
CA CYS A 208 -10.43 -13.16 -7.99
C CYS A 208 -10.12 -12.41 -9.28
N PHE A 209 -9.64 -13.13 -10.28
CA PHE A 209 -9.51 -12.62 -11.64
C PHE A 209 -10.66 -13.11 -12.52
N GLN A 210 -10.98 -12.31 -13.53
CA GLN A 210 -11.79 -12.72 -14.66
C GLN A 210 -11.01 -12.38 -15.94
N LEU A 211 -10.67 -13.42 -16.69
CA LEU A 211 -9.94 -13.33 -17.95
C LEU A 211 -10.93 -13.49 -19.10
N THR A 212 -11.04 -12.47 -19.95
CA THR A 212 -11.79 -12.55 -21.22
C THR A 212 -10.78 -12.70 -22.35
N ASN A 213 -10.94 -13.71 -23.19
CA ASN A 213 -10.03 -14.05 -24.29
C ASN A 213 -8.58 -14.40 -23.86
N GLY A 214 -8.39 -14.85 -22.62
CA GLY A 214 -7.13 -15.36 -22.12
C GLY A 214 -7.34 -16.41 -21.03
N CYS A 215 -6.35 -17.27 -20.80
CA CYS A 215 -6.39 -18.30 -19.76
C CYS A 215 -5.09 -18.37 -18.96
N MET A 216 -5.18 -18.79 -17.70
CA MET A 216 -4.04 -19.08 -16.83
C MET A 216 -4.18 -20.50 -16.25
N PRO A 217 -3.62 -21.52 -16.92
CA PRO A 217 -3.54 -22.90 -16.42
C PRO A 217 -2.96 -22.99 -14.99
N THR A 218 -3.45 -23.95 -14.20
CA THR A 218 -3.13 -24.07 -12.77
C THR A 218 -1.65 -24.34 -12.49
N ASP A 219 -0.98 -25.08 -13.38
CA ASP A 219 0.46 -25.37 -13.33
C ASP A 219 1.34 -24.15 -13.64
N LEU A 220 0.80 -23.14 -14.33
CA LEU A 220 1.48 -21.87 -14.61
C LEU A 220 1.22 -20.80 -13.53
N ARG A 221 0.47 -21.12 -12.48
CA ARG A 221 0.21 -20.23 -11.33
C ARG A 221 1.34 -20.30 -10.31
N LYS A 222 1.70 -19.14 -9.78
CA LYS A 222 2.75 -18.95 -8.78
C LYS A 222 2.15 -18.54 -7.44
N PHE A 223 2.87 -18.90 -6.38
CA PHE A 223 2.58 -18.46 -5.02
C PHE A 223 3.44 -17.22 -4.73
N PRO A 224 2.83 -16.05 -4.46
CA PRO A 224 3.56 -14.89 -3.93
C PRO A 224 4.53 -15.24 -2.81
N LYS A 225 5.73 -14.66 -2.85
CA LYS A 225 6.76 -14.82 -1.81
C LYS A 225 6.39 -13.97 -0.59
N ILE A 226 5.68 -14.59 0.35
CA ILE A 226 5.26 -13.95 1.60
C ILE A 226 6.41 -14.01 2.61
N GLU A 227 7.06 -12.88 2.87
CA GLU A 227 8.16 -12.86 3.85
C GLU A 227 7.71 -12.79 5.32
N GLN A 228 6.44 -12.48 5.66
CA GLN A 228 6.05 -12.46 7.09
C GLN A 228 4.56 -12.65 7.48
N VAL A 229 3.55 -12.14 6.74
CA VAL A 229 2.22 -11.83 7.34
C VAL A 229 1.03 -12.69 6.88
N PHE A 230 1.03 -13.20 5.64
CA PHE A 230 -0.13 -13.85 5.03
C PHE A 230 -0.10 -15.38 5.21
N GLY A 231 -1.22 -15.96 5.63
CA GLY A 231 -1.46 -17.40 5.69
C GLY A 231 -1.77 -18.00 4.31
N LEU A 232 -1.94 -19.32 4.28
CA LEU A 232 -2.09 -20.20 3.11
C LEU A 232 -2.74 -19.52 1.88
N LEU A 233 -1.89 -19.13 0.92
CA LEU A 233 -2.33 -18.93 -0.46
C LEU A 233 -2.48 -20.31 -1.09
N SER A 234 -3.59 -20.55 -1.76
CA SER A 234 -3.74 -21.67 -2.70
C SER A 234 -4.34 -21.09 -3.99
N PRO A 235 -3.66 -21.20 -5.14
CA PRO A 235 -4.24 -20.82 -6.42
C PRO A 235 -5.37 -21.80 -6.76
N THR A 236 -6.60 -21.31 -6.78
CA THR A 236 -7.82 -22.08 -7.05
C THR A 236 -8.61 -21.43 -8.21
N GLY A 237 -9.80 -21.96 -8.54
CA GLY A 237 -10.62 -21.47 -9.66
C GLY A 237 -10.20 -22.00 -11.04
N THR A 238 -11.01 -21.74 -12.07
CA THR A 238 -10.79 -22.23 -13.45
C THR A 238 -9.67 -21.47 -14.14
N GLU A 239 -9.33 -21.80 -15.39
CA GLU A 239 -8.26 -21.11 -16.13
C GLU A 239 -8.61 -19.66 -16.47
N GLU A 240 -9.90 -19.38 -16.69
CA GLU A 240 -10.47 -18.05 -16.95
C GLU A 240 -10.75 -17.27 -15.65
N TYR A 241 -10.92 -17.98 -14.54
CA TYR A 241 -11.24 -17.42 -13.23
C TYR A 241 -10.26 -17.87 -12.14
N PRO A 242 -8.95 -17.51 -12.21
CA PRO A 242 -7.99 -17.90 -11.18
C PRO A 242 -8.14 -17.04 -9.91
N ILE A 243 -8.01 -17.67 -8.75
CA ILE A 243 -8.29 -17.10 -7.43
C ILE A 243 -7.10 -17.30 -6.49
N TRP A 244 -6.70 -16.26 -5.76
CA TRP A 244 -5.75 -16.34 -4.64
C TRP A 244 -6.46 -15.99 -3.33
N GLN A 245 -6.51 -16.94 -2.40
CA GLN A 245 -7.08 -16.73 -1.08
C GLN A 245 -6.08 -16.07 -0.15
N PHE A 246 -6.45 -14.96 0.51
CA PHE A 246 -5.64 -14.26 1.50
C PHE A 246 -6.25 -14.44 2.88
N LYS A 247 -5.50 -15.05 3.81
CA LYS A 247 -5.94 -15.30 5.19
C LYS A 247 -4.91 -14.79 6.19
N VAL A 248 -5.35 -14.31 7.35
CA VAL A 248 -4.45 -13.93 8.45
C VAL A 248 -3.83 -15.18 9.11
N ASP A 249 -2.56 -15.08 9.52
CA ASP A 249 -1.96 -15.99 10.49
C ASP A 249 -2.32 -15.50 11.90
N ASP A 250 -3.32 -16.14 12.52
CA ASP A 250 -3.87 -15.78 13.85
C ASP A 250 -2.80 -15.72 14.96
N LYS A 251 -1.60 -16.28 14.75
CA LYS A 251 -0.47 -16.22 15.69
C LYS A 251 0.30 -14.89 15.62
N LYS A 252 0.17 -14.14 14.54
CA LYS A 252 0.98 -12.93 14.25
C LYS A 252 0.15 -11.65 14.18
N SER A 253 -1.11 -11.73 13.75
CA SER A 253 -1.98 -10.57 13.60
C SER A 253 -3.45 -10.93 13.76
N SER A 254 -4.29 -9.94 14.09
CA SER A 254 -5.75 -10.05 14.08
C SER A 254 -6.37 -9.70 12.73
N THR A 255 -5.60 -9.08 11.83
CA THR A 255 -5.99 -8.64 10.49
C THR A 255 -4.80 -8.70 9.50
N LEU A 256 -5.10 -8.76 8.20
CA LEU A 256 -4.18 -8.51 7.10
C LEU A 256 -3.72 -7.05 7.15
N PHE A 257 -2.40 -6.82 7.04
CA PHE A 257 -1.81 -5.49 6.96
C PHE A 257 -0.56 -5.50 6.08
N GLY A 258 -0.17 -4.33 5.58
CA GLY A 258 1.07 -4.14 4.83
C GLY A 258 0.86 -4.31 3.31
N CYS A 259 1.91 -4.64 2.58
CA CYS A 259 1.83 -4.80 1.13
C CYS A 259 2.71 -5.95 0.62
N LEU A 260 2.34 -6.45 -0.55
CA LEU A 260 3.15 -7.32 -1.40
C LEU A 260 3.33 -6.60 -2.73
N THR A 261 4.57 -6.31 -3.11
CA THR A 261 4.89 -5.61 -4.36
C THR A 261 5.61 -6.53 -5.32
N ASN A 262 5.42 -6.29 -6.62
CA ASN A 262 6.06 -6.97 -7.73
C ASN A 262 6.00 -8.51 -7.65
N GLN A 263 4.84 -9.04 -7.24
CA GLN A 263 4.62 -10.49 -7.10
C GLN A 263 4.18 -11.08 -8.43
N GLU A 264 4.91 -12.07 -8.93
CA GLU A 264 4.49 -12.86 -10.08
C GLU A 264 3.37 -13.81 -9.66
N LEU A 265 2.19 -13.69 -10.28
CA LEU A 265 1.05 -14.58 -10.05
C LEU A 265 0.99 -15.76 -11.02
N GLY A 266 1.51 -15.61 -12.24
CA GLY A 266 1.50 -16.68 -13.23
C GLY A 266 1.48 -16.17 -14.66
N ILE A 267 1.44 -17.11 -15.60
CA ILE A 267 1.47 -16.81 -17.04
C ILE A 267 0.07 -16.88 -17.63
N ILE A 268 -0.41 -15.76 -18.19
CA ILE A 268 -1.61 -15.71 -19.03
C ILE A 268 -1.20 -16.02 -20.46
N SER A 269 -1.93 -16.91 -21.12
CA SER A 269 -1.85 -17.12 -22.57
C SER A 269 -3.08 -16.49 -23.24
N LEU A 270 -2.87 -15.73 -24.31
CA LEU A 270 -3.96 -15.11 -25.07
C LEU A 270 -4.61 -16.12 -26.01
N GLN A 271 -5.94 -16.04 -26.07
CA GLN A 271 -6.78 -16.83 -26.97
C GLN A 271 -7.35 -15.96 -28.11
N ASN A 272 -7.63 -14.68 -27.84
CA ASN A 272 -8.10 -13.70 -28.82
C ASN A 272 -7.81 -12.26 -28.35
N ILE A 273 -8.07 -11.25 -29.20
CA ILE A 273 -7.93 -9.82 -28.91
C ILE A 273 -9.30 -9.14 -29.13
N PRO A 274 -9.77 -8.22 -28.28
CA PRO A 274 -9.14 -7.70 -27.05
C PRO A 274 -9.02 -8.77 -25.96
N CYS A 275 -7.94 -8.78 -25.19
CA CYS A 275 -7.79 -9.62 -24.00
C CYS A 275 -7.99 -8.76 -22.75
N VAL A 276 -8.97 -9.10 -21.92
CA VAL A 276 -9.30 -8.30 -20.71
C VAL A 276 -8.98 -9.09 -19.45
N VAL A 277 -8.24 -8.45 -18.54
CA VAL A 277 -7.88 -8.96 -17.22
C VAL A 277 -8.53 -8.07 -16.17
N GLU A 278 -9.67 -8.52 -15.64
CA GLU A 278 -10.29 -7.90 -14.47
C GLU A 278 -9.76 -8.54 -13.18
N ALA A 279 -9.39 -7.72 -12.20
CA ALA A 279 -9.02 -8.13 -10.85
C ALA A 279 -9.99 -7.51 -9.83
N THR A 280 -10.58 -8.35 -8.99
CA THR A 280 -11.46 -7.95 -7.88
C THR A 280 -11.02 -8.62 -6.60
N PHE A 281 -11.00 -7.88 -5.48
CA PHE A 281 -10.82 -8.48 -4.17
C PHE A 281 -12.18 -8.65 -3.49
N GLN A 282 -12.55 -9.90 -3.18
CA GLN A 282 -13.88 -10.26 -2.70
C GLN A 282 -13.84 -10.58 -1.20
N ILE A 283 -14.79 -10.00 -0.47
CA ILE A 283 -14.89 -10.14 1.00
C ILE A 283 -16.36 -10.34 1.35
N ASN A 284 -16.71 -11.52 1.89
CA ASN A 284 -18.01 -11.71 2.50
C ASN A 284 -18.03 -11.00 3.88
N VAL A 285 -18.91 -10.01 4.04
CA VAL A 285 -18.91 -9.06 5.17
C VAL A 285 -19.49 -9.68 6.43
N ASN A 286 -18.62 -10.25 7.26
CA ASN A 286 -18.98 -10.86 8.54
C ASN A 286 -17.81 -10.84 9.54
N SER A 287 -18.06 -11.20 10.81
CA SER A 287 -17.07 -11.18 11.90
C SER A 287 -15.95 -12.23 11.81
N ASN A 288 -16.06 -13.20 10.90
CA ASN A 288 -15.00 -14.19 10.64
C ASN A 288 -14.00 -13.64 9.62
N ASN A 289 -14.49 -12.89 8.64
CA ASN A 289 -13.70 -12.31 7.55
C ASN A 289 -13.22 -10.88 7.82
N LEU A 290 -13.84 -10.17 8.76
CA LEU A 290 -13.41 -8.85 9.25
C LEU A 290 -13.03 -8.90 10.73
N GLY A 291 -12.02 -8.12 11.11
CA GLY A 291 -11.54 -7.96 12.49
C GLY A 291 -11.64 -6.51 12.93
N VAL A 292 -12.13 -6.27 14.15
CA VAL A 292 -12.07 -4.94 14.77
C VAL A 292 -10.71 -4.78 15.45
N THR A 293 -10.01 -3.70 15.12
CA THR A 293 -8.64 -3.40 15.57
C THR A 293 -8.62 -2.32 16.66
N ALA A 294 -9.53 -1.33 16.58
CA ALA A 294 -9.77 -0.32 17.61
C ALA A 294 -11.24 0.10 17.63
N GLN A 295 -11.73 0.66 18.74
CA GLN A 295 -13.11 1.15 18.84
C GLN A 295 -13.30 2.09 20.04
N GLU A 296 -14.27 2.99 19.93
CA GLU A 296 -14.74 3.86 21.02
C GLU A 296 -16.27 4.05 20.96
N GLY A 297 -16.91 4.27 22.11
CA GLY A 297 -18.34 4.60 22.19
C GLY A 297 -19.36 3.47 21.91
N VAL A 298 -18.96 2.37 21.25
CA VAL A 298 -19.89 1.31 20.79
C VAL A 298 -20.62 0.59 21.95
N TRP A 299 -19.92 0.40 23.08
CA TRP A 299 -20.41 -0.27 24.28
C TRP A 299 -19.51 0.02 25.49
N ASN A 300 -20.06 -0.16 26.68
CA ASN A 300 -19.32 -0.01 27.94
C ASN A 300 -18.67 -1.34 28.39
N ALA A 301 -17.81 -1.26 29.41
CA ALA A 301 -17.15 -2.43 30.00
C ALA A 301 -18.14 -3.50 30.51
N LYS A 302 -19.31 -3.07 30.99
CA LYS A 302 -20.38 -3.94 31.53
C LYS A 302 -21.20 -4.68 30.45
N THR A 303 -21.02 -4.35 29.17
CA THR A 303 -21.78 -4.97 28.07
C THR A 303 -21.33 -6.41 27.84
N SER A 304 -22.27 -7.36 27.80
CA SER A 304 -21.96 -8.79 27.63
C SER A 304 -21.40 -9.14 26.25
N LYS A 305 -20.58 -10.20 26.17
CA LYS A 305 -19.96 -10.67 24.91
C LYS A 305 -20.99 -10.89 23.79
N LYS A 306 -22.12 -11.53 24.11
CA LYS A 306 -23.23 -11.79 23.16
C LYS A 306 -23.80 -10.50 22.56
N VAL A 307 -24.00 -9.47 23.39
CA VAL A 307 -24.52 -8.17 22.92
C VAL A 307 -23.50 -7.44 22.04
N LYS A 308 -22.21 -7.48 22.40
CA LYS A 308 -21.12 -6.92 21.56
C LYS A 308 -21.09 -7.58 20.18
N GLU A 309 -21.17 -8.92 20.14
CA GLU A 309 -21.20 -9.68 18.89
C GLU A 309 -22.43 -9.37 18.03
N THR A 310 -23.62 -9.28 18.63
CA THR A 310 -24.84 -8.88 17.91
C THR A 310 -24.72 -7.46 17.33
N LYS A 311 -24.16 -6.51 18.10
CA LYS A 311 -23.88 -5.15 17.62
C LYS A 311 -22.87 -5.14 16.47
N LEU A 312 -21.79 -5.93 16.53
CA LEU A 312 -20.81 -6.04 15.45
C LEU A 312 -21.38 -6.62 14.16
N ARG A 313 -22.17 -7.69 14.25
CA ARG A 313 -22.86 -8.26 13.08
C ARG A 313 -23.79 -7.22 12.45
N ALA A 314 -24.51 -6.44 13.26
CA ALA A 314 -25.37 -5.37 12.77
C ALA A 314 -24.59 -4.21 12.14
N PHE A 315 -23.46 -3.81 12.73
CA PHE A 315 -22.56 -2.79 12.18
C PHE A 315 -21.99 -3.22 10.82
N PHE A 316 -21.36 -4.41 10.74
CA PHE A 316 -20.79 -4.90 9.49
C PHE A 316 -21.86 -4.98 8.38
N LYS A 317 -23.02 -5.55 8.67
CA LYS A 317 -24.12 -5.69 7.69
C LYS A 317 -24.77 -4.36 7.27
N LYS A 318 -24.91 -3.38 8.17
CA LYS A 318 -25.65 -2.15 7.90
C LYS A 318 -24.79 -0.96 7.50
N VAL A 319 -23.51 -0.97 7.84
CA VAL A 319 -22.59 0.16 7.67
C VAL A 319 -21.47 -0.19 6.70
N VAL A 320 -20.82 -1.35 6.88
CA VAL A 320 -19.66 -1.74 6.06
C VAL A 320 -20.08 -2.37 4.73
N GLU A 321 -21.04 -3.30 4.73
CA GLU A 321 -21.50 -4.01 3.53
C GLU A 321 -21.95 -3.08 2.39
N PRO A 322 -22.73 -2.01 2.60
CA PRO A 322 -23.12 -1.08 1.54
C PRO A 322 -21.96 -0.24 0.97
N LYS A 323 -20.89 -0.06 1.75
CA LYS A 323 -19.71 0.77 1.43
C LYS A 323 -18.50 -0.04 0.96
N LEU A 324 -18.56 -1.37 0.97
CA LEU A 324 -17.40 -2.24 0.73
C LEU A 324 -16.68 -1.95 -0.60
N LYS A 325 -17.45 -1.64 -1.64
CA LYS A 325 -16.95 -1.25 -2.97
C LYS A 325 -16.09 0.02 -2.96
N ASP A 326 -16.27 0.90 -1.97
CA ASP A 326 -15.52 2.15 -1.82
C ASP A 326 -14.21 1.90 -1.05
N TYR A 327 -14.12 0.75 -0.36
CA TYR A 327 -12.97 0.31 0.43
C TYR A 327 -12.06 -0.69 -0.30
N VAL A 328 -12.43 -1.13 -1.50
CA VAL A 328 -11.71 -2.16 -2.26
C VAL A 328 -11.60 -1.78 -3.73
N SER A 329 -10.39 -1.88 -4.29
CA SER A 329 -10.15 -1.57 -5.71
C SER A 329 -10.59 -2.71 -6.61
N LYS A 330 -11.35 -2.35 -7.65
CA LYS A 330 -11.45 -3.13 -8.88
C LYS A 330 -10.43 -2.57 -9.89
N VAL A 331 -9.70 -3.44 -10.57
CA VAL A 331 -8.79 -3.08 -11.66
C VAL A 331 -9.22 -3.81 -12.91
N VAL A 332 -9.20 -3.14 -14.06
CA VAL A 332 -9.41 -3.75 -15.37
C VAL A 332 -8.23 -3.33 -16.24
N LEU A 333 -7.55 -4.30 -16.83
CA LEU A 333 -6.59 -4.07 -17.92
C LEU A 333 -7.16 -4.66 -19.20
N GLU A 334 -7.11 -3.90 -20.28
CA GLU A 334 -7.44 -4.34 -21.63
C GLU A 334 -6.15 -4.33 -22.45
N TYR A 335 -5.92 -5.41 -23.19
CA TYR A 335 -4.78 -5.56 -24.09
C TYR A 335 -5.28 -5.67 -25.53
N ASP A 336 -4.89 -4.67 -26.32
CA ASP A 336 -5.14 -4.59 -27.76
C ASP A 336 -3.82 -4.67 -28.53
N SER A 337 -3.89 -5.16 -29.77
CA SER A 337 -2.72 -5.20 -30.67
C SER A 337 -2.16 -3.82 -31.01
N THR A 338 -2.92 -2.74 -30.76
CA THR A 338 -2.55 -1.34 -30.98
C THR A 338 -1.85 -0.68 -29.78
N SER A 339 -1.84 -1.31 -28.60
CA SER A 339 -1.34 -0.73 -27.34
C SER A 339 0.20 -0.54 -27.25
N ASN A 340 0.94 -0.86 -28.32
CA ASN A 340 2.40 -0.77 -28.43
C ASN A 340 2.84 0.24 -29.51
N SER A 341 2.21 1.42 -29.55
CA SER A 341 2.57 2.53 -30.46
C SER A 341 3.40 3.59 -29.74
#